data_AF-Q2G3C2-F1
#
_entry.id   AF-Q2G3C2-F1
#
_cell.length_a   1.000
_cell.length_b   1.000
_cell.length_c   1.000
_cell.angle_alpha   90.00
_cell.angle_beta   90.00
_cell.angle_gamma   90.00
#
_symmetry.space_group_name_H-M   'P 1'
#
loop_
_entity.id
_entity.type
_entity.pdbx_description
1 polymer ?
#
loop_
_entity_poly.entity_id
_entity_poly.type
_entity_poly.pdbx_seq_one_letter_code
_entity_poly.pdbx_strand_id
1 'polypeptide(L)'
;MYAGGGSGGVARALSEVDVSAIEGQSGWLVRNALVDRLGAGQHDGGAHYRLDVRLDDRVEGLGQLSNDTITRERRTLRARYQLVDVQSGAIVLDATAGSDAGFDVVNSEYAVIAAEQTALENLSQEIADQIVTRVSLRLREAK
;
A
#
# COMPACT_ATOMS: atom_id res chain seq x y z
N MET A 1 -30.28 -18.69 8.48
CA MET A 1 -28.85 -18.31 8.48
C MET A 1 -28.77 -16.84 8.14
N TYR A 2 -28.36 -16.00 9.07
CA TYR A 2 -28.29 -14.55 8.89
C TYR A 2 -26.84 -14.10 9.05
N ALA A 3 -26.13 -13.92 7.94
CA ALA A 3 -24.84 -13.23 7.91
C ALA A 3 -24.57 -12.76 6.47
N GLY A 4 -24.28 -11.47 6.27
CA GLY A 4 -23.46 -11.05 5.12
C GLY A 4 -24.02 -10.01 4.14
N GLY A 5 -25.19 -9.42 4.35
CA GLY A 5 -25.74 -8.42 3.40
C GLY A 5 -24.85 -7.19 3.19
N GLY A 6 -24.12 -6.76 4.24
CA GLY A 6 -23.21 -5.60 4.17
C GLY A 6 -21.83 -5.91 3.60
N SER A 7 -21.29 -7.10 3.87
CA SER A 7 -19.96 -7.51 3.39
C SER A 7 -19.98 -7.83 1.89
N GLY A 8 -21.06 -8.44 1.37
CA GLY A 8 -21.17 -8.75 -0.06
C GLY A 8 -21.26 -7.51 -0.95
N GLY A 9 -21.88 -6.43 -0.46
CA GLY A 9 -21.98 -5.17 -1.20
C GLY A 9 -20.65 -4.41 -1.28
N VAL A 10 -19.90 -4.37 -0.17
CA VAL A 10 -18.58 -3.72 -0.12
C VAL A 10 -17.54 -4.55 -0.88
N ALA A 11 -17.53 -5.88 -0.74
CA ALA A 11 -16.62 -6.74 -1.48
C ALA A 11 -16.76 -6.59 -3.00
N ARG A 12 -18.00 -6.46 -3.51
CA ARG A 12 -18.26 -6.19 -4.93
C ARG A 12 -17.75 -4.79 -5.33
N ALA A 13 -18.01 -3.77 -4.53
CA ALA A 13 -17.54 -2.41 -4.81
C ALA A 13 -16.00 -2.31 -4.80
N LEU A 14 -15.31 -3.06 -3.93
CA LEU A 14 -13.86 -3.12 -3.89
C LEU A 14 -13.26 -3.77 -5.14
N SER A 15 -13.91 -4.81 -5.66
CA SER A 15 -13.44 -5.49 -6.87
C SER A 15 -13.62 -4.69 -8.17
N GLU A 16 -14.43 -3.64 -8.12
CA GLU A 16 -14.59 -2.66 -9.21
C GLU A 16 -13.51 -1.57 -9.19
N VAL A 17 -12.56 -1.63 -8.24
CA VAL A 17 -11.41 -0.72 -8.16
C VAL A 17 -10.22 -1.30 -8.92
N ASP A 18 -9.78 -0.62 -9.97
CA ASP A 18 -8.53 -0.94 -10.66
C ASP A 18 -7.35 -0.18 -10.08
N VAL A 19 -6.20 -0.83 -9.98
CA VAL A 19 -4.98 -0.24 -9.40
C VAL A 19 -3.99 0.07 -10.51
N SER A 20 -3.76 1.37 -10.72
CA SER A 20 -2.78 1.88 -11.69
C SER A 20 -1.39 1.31 -11.42
N ALA A 21 -0.56 1.24 -12.48
CA ALA A 21 0.82 0.84 -12.34
C ALA A 21 1.57 1.82 -11.41
N ILE A 22 2.36 1.27 -10.49
CA ILE A 22 3.20 2.03 -9.57
C ILE A 22 4.65 1.63 -9.88
N GLU A 23 5.50 2.61 -10.15
CA GLU A 23 6.89 2.36 -10.56
C GLU A 23 7.76 1.85 -9.41
N GLY A 24 8.80 1.11 -9.76
CA GLY A 24 9.79 0.59 -8.81
C GLY A 24 9.38 -0.70 -8.08
N GLN A 25 10.32 -1.27 -7.33
CA GLN A 25 10.10 -2.50 -6.56
C GLN A 25 9.04 -2.31 -5.47
N SER A 26 9.10 -1.20 -4.73
CA SER A 26 8.09 -0.82 -3.73
C SER A 26 6.72 -0.65 -4.36
N GLY A 27 6.66 -0.06 -5.57
CA GLY A 27 5.45 0.07 -6.37
C GLY A 27 4.83 -1.26 -6.73
N TRP A 28 5.63 -2.20 -7.20
CA TRP A 28 5.16 -3.54 -7.53
C TRP A 28 4.63 -4.28 -6.30
N LEU A 29 5.34 -4.23 -5.17
CA LEU A 29 4.93 -4.88 -3.91
C LEU A 29 3.61 -4.32 -3.37
N VAL A 30 3.48 -2.98 -3.29
CA VAL A 30 2.25 -2.32 -2.85
C VAL A 30 1.11 -2.63 -3.81
N ARG A 31 1.33 -2.56 -5.13
CA ARG A 31 0.30 -2.89 -6.12
C ARG A 31 -0.18 -4.33 -5.97
N ASN A 32 0.74 -5.29 -5.85
CA ASN A 32 0.37 -6.70 -5.67
C ASN A 32 -0.47 -6.88 -4.40
N ALA A 33 0.00 -6.32 -3.28
CA ALA A 33 -0.70 -6.33 -2.00
C ALA A 33 -2.10 -5.69 -2.08
N LEU A 34 -2.28 -4.63 -2.86
CA LEU A 34 -3.58 -3.98 -3.11
C LEU A 34 -4.49 -4.85 -3.98
N VAL A 35 -3.98 -5.39 -5.09
CA VAL A 35 -4.75 -6.24 -6.02
C VAL A 35 -5.27 -7.49 -5.30
N ASP A 36 -4.42 -8.14 -4.50
CA ASP A 36 -4.78 -9.33 -3.73
C ASP A 36 -5.93 -9.08 -2.75
N ARG A 37 -5.95 -7.89 -2.11
CA ARG A 37 -6.96 -7.51 -1.12
C ARG A 37 -8.26 -6.98 -1.74
N LEU A 38 -8.14 -6.20 -2.81
CA LEU A 38 -9.29 -5.61 -3.50
C LEU A 38 -10.04 -6.64 -4.35
N GLY A 39 -9.36 -7.72 -4.75
CA GLY A 39 -9.89 -8.63 -5.76
C GLY A 39 -9.97 -7.98 -7.15
N ALA A 40 -9.14 -6.95 -7.38
CA ALA A 40 -9.11 -6.17 -8.61
C ALA A 40 -8.79 -7.09 -9.80
N GLY A 41 -9.58 -7.00 -10.87
CA GLY A 41 -9.42 -7.83 -12.08
C GLY A 41 -10.09 -9.21 -12.05
N GLN A 42 -10.79 -9.58 -10.96
CA GLN A 42 -11.55 -10.84 -10.87
C GLN A 42 -13.01 -10.71 -11.37
N HIS A 43 -13.41 -9.54 -11.87
CA HIS A 43 -14.79 -9.28 -12.33
C HIS A 43 -14.82 -8.87 -13.80
N ASP A 44 -15.65 -9.56 -14.59
CA ASP A 44 -15.95 -9.28 -16.01
C ASP A 44 -16.66 -7.92 -16.25
N GLY A 45 -17.09 -7.23 -15.20
CA GLY A 45 -17.93 -6.01 -15.27
C GLY A 45 -17.20 -4.69 -15.58
N GLY A 46 -15.88 -4.69 -15.62
CA GLY A 46 -15.07 -3.48 -15.80
C GLY A 46 -14.87 -2.68 -14.51
N ALA A 47 -13.85 -1.82 -14.49
CA ALA A 47 -13.49 -1.00 -13.34
C ALA A 47 -14.32 0.28 -13.30
N HIS A 48 -15.05 0.50 -12.20
CA HIS A 48 -15.80 1.74 -11.95
C HIS A 48 -14.93 2.81 -11.29
N TYR A 49 -13.93 2.39 -10.53
CA TYR A 49 -12.99 3.27 -9.86
C TYR A 49 -11.57 2.94 -10.27
N ARG A 50 -10.72 3.97 -10.33
CA ARG A 50 -9.28 3.85 -10.51
C ARG A 50 -8.57 4.36 -9.26
N LEU A 51 -7.67 3.56 -8.71
CA LEU A 51 -6.81 3.90 -7.60
C LEU A 51 -5.43 4.30 -8.15
N ASP A 52 -5.17 5.60 -8.11
CA ASP A 52 -3.89 6.19 -8.49
C ASP A 52 -3.02 6.35 -7.25
N VAL A 53 -1.86 5.70 -7.21
CA VAL A 53 -0.94 5.70 -6.04
C VAL A 53 0.43 6.22 -6.45
N ARG A 54 0.97 7.13 -5.63
CA ARG A 54 2.36 7.60 -5.72
C ARG A 54 3.09 7.28 -4.43
N LEU A 55 4.23 6.59 -4.57
CA LEU A 55 5.06 6.19 -3.45
C LEU A 55 6.28 7.12 -3.31
N ASP A 56 6.65 7.37 -2.07
CA ASP A 56 7.89 7.99 -1.63
C ASP A 56 8.54 7.03 -0.63
N ASP A 57 9.68 6.46 -1.03
CA ASP A 57 10.42 5.45 -0.28
C ASP A 57 11.78 6.01 0.09
N ARG A 58 12.11 5.99 1.38
CA ARG A 58 13.36 6.55 1.90
C ARG A 58 13.98 5.61 2.90
N VAL A 59 15.29 5.46 2.82
CA VAL A 59 16.10 4.79 3.84
C VAL A 59 17.00 5.85 4.49
N GLU A 60 16.96 5.91 5.81
CA GLU A 60 17.70 6.88 6.62
C GLU A 60 18.50 6.14 7.71
N GLY A 61 19.79 6.46 7.83
CA GLY A 61 20.65 5.94 8.90
C GLY A 61 20.29 6.54 10.26
N LEU A 62 20.01 5.68 11.25
CA LEU A 62 19.73 6.07 12.63
C LEU A 62 20.95 5.75 13.51
N GLY A 63 21.78 6.77 13.75
CA GLY A 63 22.87 6.72 14.72
C GLY A 63 24.24 6.90 14.07
N GLN A 64 24.79 8.10 14.23
CA GLN A 64 26.21 8.37 14.03
C GLN A 64 26.88 8.18 15.39
N LEU A 65 27.43 6.99 15.67
CA LEU A 65 28.44 6.90 16.71
C LEU A 65 29.66 7.73 16.24
N SER A 66 30.42 8.29 17.18
CA SER A 66 31.62 9.10 16.91
C SER A 66 32.74 8.37 16.12
N ASN A 67 32.51 7.12 15.71
CA ASN A 67 33.38 6.26 14.92
C ASN A 67 32.80 5.87 13.53
N ASP A 68 31.76 6.56 13.05
CA ASP A 68 31.17 6.40 11.70
C ASP A 68 30.53 5.02 11.41
N THR A 69 30.26 4.21 12.45
CA THR A 69 29.56 2.92 12.28
C THR A 69 28.05 3.10 12.43
N ILE A 70 27.29 2.95 11.34
CA ILE A 70 25.82 2.89 11.36
C ILE A 70 25.40 1.52 11.90
N THR A 71 24.67 1.49 13.01
CA THR A 71 24.20 0.23 13.61
C THR A 71 22.73 -0.06 13.32
N ARG A 72 21.96 0.93 12.87
CA ARG A 72 20.53 0.82 12.60
C ARG A 72 20.10 1.77 11.51
N GLU A 73 19.23 1.31 10.63
CA GLU A 73 18.58 2.12 9.61
C GLU A 73 17.06 2.10 9.79
N ARG A 74 16.40 3.13 9.28
CA ARG A 74 14.95 3.22 9.19
C ARG A 74 14.56 3.43 7.75
N ARG A 75 13.70 2.56 7.24
CA ARG A 75 12.99 2.75 5.99
C ARG A 75 11.62 3.35 6.26
N THR A 76 11.30 4.44 5.58
CA THR A 76 9.99 5.08 5.62
C THR A 76 9.37 4.96 4.24
N LEU A 77 8.17 4.39 4.17
CA LEU A 77 7.38 4.30 2.95
C LEU A 77 6.11 5.13 3.12
N ARG A 78 5.89 6.07 2.21
CA ARG A 78 4.70 6.93 2.18
C ARG A 78 3.98 6.77 0.85
N ALA A 79 2.67 6.59 0.92
CA ALA A 79 1.80 6.46 -0.24
C ALA A 79 0.77 7.58 -0.25
N ARG A 80 0.84 8.48 -1.22
CA ARG A 80 -0.26 9.38 -1.54
C ARG A 80 -1.14 8.70 -2.58
N TYR A 81 -2.44 8.64 -2.34
CA TYR A 81 -3.35 7.94 -3.23
C TYR A 81 -4.64 8.72 -3.45
N GLN A 82 -5.20 8.51 -4.64
CA GLN A 82 -6.46 9.08 -5.07
C GLN A 82 -7.35 7.97 -5.63
N LEU A 83 -8.60 7.93 -5.18
CA LEU A 83 -9.63 7.12 -5.80
C LEU A 83 -10.42 8.01 -6.75
N VAL A 84 -10.46 7.64 -8.02
CA VAL A 84 -11.08 8.40 -9.11
C VAL A 84 -12.23 7.58 -9.68
N ASP A 85 -13.40 8.19 -9.81
CA ASP A 85 -14.52 7.60 -10.54
C ASP A 85 -14.24 7.67 -12.05
N VAL A 86 -14.28 6.54 -12.75
CA VAL A 86 -13.86 6.43 -14.16
C VAL A 86 -14.86 7.09 -15.11
N GLN A 87 -16.15 7.14 -14.75
CA GLN A 87 -17.18 7.73 -15.62
C GLN A 87 -17.16 9.26 -15.57
N SER A 88 -17.00 9.83 -14.38
CA SER A 88 -17.05 11.27 -14.13
C SER A 88 -15.68 11.93 -14.09
N GLY A 89 -14.62 11.17 -13.84
CA GLY A 89 -13.27 11.70 -13.57
C GLY A 89 -13.13 12.38 -12.21
N ALA A 90 -14.15 12.29 -11.34
CA ALA A 90 -14.13 12.95 -10.04
C ALA A 90 -13.24 12.19 -9.04
N ILE A 91 -12.44 12.93 -8.28
CA ILE A 91 -11.68 12.38 -7.15
C ILE A 91 -12.66 12.19 -5.99
N VAL A 92 -12.94 10.93 -5.65
CA VAL A 92 -13.88 10.58 -4.57
C VAL A 92 -13.16 10.42 -3.22
N LEU A 93 -11.85 10.17 -3.25
CA LEU A 93 -10.97 10.10 -2.09
C LEU A 93 -9.57 10.62 -2.45
N ASP A 94 -9.01 11.52 -1.66
CA ASP A 94 -7.58 11.86 -1.64
C ASP A 94 -7.10 11.67 -0.22
N ALA A 95 -6.10 10.80 -0.03
CA ALA A 95 -5.53 10.54 1.28
C ALA A 95 -4.07 10.11 1.18
N THR A 96 -3.43 10.05 2.35
CA THR A 96 -2.07 9.54 2.50
C THR A 96 -2.07 8.39 3.51
N ALA A 97 -1.28 7.36 3.20
CA ALA A 97 -0.91 6.25 4.07
C ALA A 97 0.61 6.24 4.21
N GLY A 98 1.10 5.69 5.31
CA GLY A 98 2.53 5.59 5.52
C GLY A 98 2.86 4.65 6.66
N SER A 99 4.05 4.05 6.56
CA SER A 99 4.62 3.23 7.61
C SER A 99 6.15 3.37 7.59
N ASP A 100 6.78 3.06 8.72
CA ASP A 100 8.22 3.02 8.87
C ASP A 100 8.68 1.74 9.58
N ALA A 101 9.82 1.21 9.15
CA ALA A 101 10.40 -0.01 9.67
C ALA A 101 11.89 0.21 9.93
N GLY A 102 12.34 -0.10 11.14
CA GLY A 102 13.76 -0.10 11.49
C GLY A 102 14.38 -1.48 11.31
N PHE A 103 15.60 -1.55 10.81
CA PHE A 103 16.38 -2.78 10.69
C PHE A 103 17.84 -2.55 11.13
N ASP A 104 18.47 -3.61 11.62
CA ASP A 104 19.84 -3.55 12.15
C ASP A 104 20.86 -3.75 11.04
N VAL A 105 21.91 -2.92 11.04
CA VAL A 105 23.03 -3.05 10.10
C VAL A 105 24.10 -3.90 10.77
N VAL A 106 24.32 -5.10 10.24
CA VAL A 106 25.30 -6.07 10.73
C VAL A 106 26.47 -6.20 9.75
N ASN A 107 27.60 -6.75 10.20
CA ASN A 107 28.83 -6.91 9.38
C ASN A 107 28.69 -7.80 8.12
N SER A 108 27.50 -8.36 7.86
CA SER A 108 27.23 -9.14 6.65
C SER A 108 26.32 -8.34 5.73
N GLU A 109 26.86 -7.89 4.60
CA GLU A 109 26.11 -7.16 3.57
C GLU A 109 24.87 -7.94 3.11
N TYR A 110 24.96 -9.27 3.06
CA TYR A 110 23.84 -10.13 2.67
C TYR A 110 22.69 -10.13 3.70
N ALA A 111 23.02 -10.09 5.00
CA ALA A 111 22.03 -10.04 6.06
C ALA A 111 21.29 -8.69 6.09
N VAL A 112 22.00 -7.60 5.74
CA VAL A 112 21.41 -6.27 5.60
C VAL A 112 20.43 -6.23 4.42
N ILE A 113 20.82 -6.71 3.24
CA ILE A 113 19.94 -6.77 2.07
C ILE A 113 18.67 -7.58 2.35
N ALA A 114 18.79 -8.74 3.02
CA ALA A 114 17.65 -9.57 3.38
C ALA A 114 16.71 -8.86 4.38
N ALA A 115 17.28 -8.12 5.36
CA ALA A 115 16.51 -7.35 6.31
C ALA A 115 15.79 -6.17 5.64
N GLU A 116 16.45 -5.45 4.72
CA GLU A 116 15.87 -4.37 3.93
C GLU A 116 14.69 -4.85 3.08
N GLN A 117 14.84 -6.00 2.42
CA GLN A 117 13.78 -6.57 1.60
C GLN A 117 12.58 -6.99 2.45
N THR A 118 12.84 -7.65 3.58
CA THR A 118 11.80 -8.03 4.54
C THR A 118 11.08 -6.79 5.09
N ALA A 119 11.81 -5.73 5.40
CA ALA A 119 11.24 -4.46 5.84
C ALA A 119 10.34 -3.86 4.75
N LEU A 120 10.78 -3.82 3.50
CA LEU A 120 9.99 -3.29 2.40
C LEU A 120 8.70 -4.11 2.16
N GLU A 121 8.79 -5.43 2.22
CA GLU A 121 7.64 -6.31 2.08
C GLU A 121 6.60 -6.03 3.18
N ASN A 122 7.04 -5.96 4.45
CA ASN A 122 6.15 -5.64 5.57
C ASN A 122 5.51 -4.26 5.44
N LEU A 123 6.30 -3.23 5.09
CA LEU A 123 5.79 -1.87 4.84
C LEU A 123 4.75 -1.83 3.73
N SER A 124 4.97 -2.61 2.67
CA SER A 124 4.05 -2.68 1.53
C SER A 124 2.71 -3.30 1.93
N GLN A 125 2.74 -4.35 2.76
CA GLN A 125 1.53 -4.98 3.30
C GLN A 125 0.74 -4.01 4.18
N GLU A 126 1.41 -3.32 5.10
CA GLU A 126 0.76 -2.38 6.01
C GLU A 126 0.12 -1.19 5.29
N ILE A 127 0.83 -0.61 4.32
CA ILE A 127 0.27 0.48 3.50
C ILE A 127 -0.95 -0.01 2.72
N ALA A 128 -0.90 -1.21 2.14
CA ALA A 128 -2.05 -1.77 1.43
C ALA A 128 -3.27 -1.95 2.36
N ASP A 129 -3.07 -2.45 3.59
CA ASP A 129 -4.14 -2.58 4.58
C ASP A 129 -4.76 -1.23 4.95
N GLN A 130 -3.92 -0.20 5.18
CA GLN A 130 -4.40 1.16 5.47
C GLN A 130 -5.25 1.73 4.32
N ILE A 131 -4.79 1.57 3.07
CA ILE A 131 -5.48 2.06 1.87
C ILE A 131 -6.83 1.34 1.70
N VAL A 132 -6.83 0.00 1.71
CA VAL A 132 -8.04 -0.80 1.51
C VAL A 132 -9.08 -0.50 2.58
N THR A 133 -8.66 -0.33 3.84
CA THR A 133 -9.56 0.04 4.93
C THR A 133 -10.25 1.38 4.65
N ARG A 134 -9.50 2.39 4.21
CA ARG A 134 -10.06 3.73 3.94
C ARG A 134 -10.94 3.75 2.69
N VAL A 135 -10.55 3.03 1.63
CA VAL A 135 -11.36 2.87 0.42
C VAL A 135 -12.68 2.15 0.75
N SER A 136 -12.62 1.06 1.52
CA SER A 136 -13.80 0.30 1.95
C SER A 136 -14.78 1.17 2.74
N LEU A 137 -14.28 1.98 3.66
CA LEU A 137 -15.10 2.90 4.43
C LEU A 137 -15.77 3.92 3.51
N ARG A 138 -15.00 4.53 2.60
CA ARG A 138 -15.51 5.55 1.68
C ARG A 138 -16.58 5.02 0.72
N LEU A 139 -16.41 3.80 0.20
CA LEU A 139 -17.37 3.14 -0.68
C LEU A 139 -18.64 2.73 0.06
N ARG A 140 -18.53 2.38 1.34
CA ARG A 140 -19.70 2.11 2.19
C ARG A 140 -20.55 3.37 2.43
N GLU A 141 -19.92 4.53 2.60
CA GLU A 141 -20.61 5.80 2.83
C GLU A 141 -21.24 6.39 1.56
N ALA A 142 -20.78 5.98 0.38
CA ALA A 142 -21.31 6.44 -0.90
C ALA A 142 -22.66 5.79 -1.29
N LYS A 143 -23.16 4.85 -0.47
CA LYS A 143 -24.36 4.04 -0.73
C LYS A 143 -25.48 4.37 0.24
#